data_AF-A0A1D8P7D4-F1
#
_entry.id   AF-A0A1D8P7D4-F1
#
_cell.length_a   1.000
_cell.length_b   1.000
_cell.length_c   1.000
_cell.angle_alpha   90.00
_cell.angle_beta   90.00
_cell.angle_gamma   90.00
#
_symmetry.space_group_name_H-M   'P 1'
#
loop_
_entity.id
_entity.type
_entity.pdbx_description
1 polymer ?
#
loop_
_entity_poly.entity_id
_entity_poly.type
_entity_poly.pdbx_seq_one_letter_code
_entity_poly.pdbx_strand_id
1 'polypeptide(L)'
;MNKLNKILAFCVAIGLAIGEAILNWGNWQYTPLWIVDYIIVIWLLLGVFHKTKSKNILFGAWCFSFGVMYMALGVSTDPKDVHSVDQNVIKLYLIGLLITCSLVGLILSFLSLNKKDN
;
A
#
# COMPACT_ATOMS: atom_id res chain seq x y z
N MET A 1 -7.38 1.02 -18.05
CA MET A 1 -6.31 0.71 -17.09
C MET A 1 -5.79 -0.68 -17.39
N ASN A 2 -4.49 -0.91 -17.34
CA ASN A 2 -3.90 -2.24 -17.57
C ASN A 2 -4.50 -3.26 -16.59
N LYS A 3 -4.96 -4.41 -17.10
CA LYS A 3 -5.54 -5.50 -16.27
C LYS A 3 -4.58 -5.92 -15.16
N LEU A 4 -3.28 -5.96 -15.46
CA LEU A 4 -2.22 -6.25 -14.50
C LEU A 4 -2.23 -5.30 -13.28
N ASN A 5 -2.36 -4.00 -13.51
CA ASN A 5 -2.37 -3.00 -12.42
C ASN A 5 -3.59 -3.16 -11.52
N LYS A 6 -4.76 -3.49 -12.10
CA LYS A 6 -5.97 -3.77 -11.31
C LYS A 6 -5.83 -5.03 -10.47
N ILE A 7 -5.25 -6.10 -11.02
CA ILE A 7 -5.00 -7.34 -10.29
C ILE A 7 -4.01 -7.07 -9.15
N LEU A 8 -2.91 -6.37 -9.43
CA LEU A 8 -1.92 -6.00 -8.43
C LEU A 8 -2.56 -5.17 -7.30
N ALA A 9 -3.33 -4.13 -7.64
CA ALA A 9 -4.03 -3.30 -6.67
C ALA A 9 -5.01 -4.09 -5.80
N PHE A 10 -5.74 -5.04 -6.40
CA PHE A 10 -6.65 -5.91 -5.66
C PHE A 10 -5.89 -6.84 -4.70
N CYS A 11 -4.83 -7.50 -5.17
CA CYS A 11 -4.00 -8.37 -4.33
C CYS A 11 -3.37 -7.60 -3.17
N VAL A 12 -2.82 -6.40 -3.42
CA VAL A 12 -2.25 -5.55 -2.37
C VAL A 12 -3.32 -5.12 -1.38
N ALA A 13 -4.49 -4.66 -1.85
CA ALA A 13 -5.58 -4.24 -0.97
C ALA A 13 -6.04 -5.36 -0.02
N ILE A 14 -6.24 -6.57 -0.54
CA ILE A 14 -6.63 -7.72 0.29
C ILE A 14 -5.51 -8.14 1.23
N GLY A 15 -4.26 -8.21 0.75
CA GLY A 15 -3.12 -8.58 1.58
C GLY A 15 -2.90 -7.60 2.73
N LEU A 16 -3.05 -6.30 2.47
CA LEU A 16 -2.86 -5.24 3.45
C LEU A 16 -4.00 -5.24 4.50
N ALA A 17 -5.25 -5.44 4.07
CA ALA A 17 -6.38 -5.58 4.99
C ALA A 17 -6.25 -6.79 5.92
N ILE A 18 -5.81 -7.95 5.40
CA ILE A 18 -5.62 -9.17 6.18
C ILE A 18 -4.41 -9.01 7.11
N GLY A 19 -3.29 -8.50 6.60
CA GLY A 19 -2.07 -8.30 7.38
C GLY A 19 -2.33 -7.40 8.58
N GLU A 20 -3.04 -6.29 8.38
CA GLU A 20 -3.37 -5.35 9.44
C GLU A 20 -4.36 -5.94 10.46
N ALA A 21 -5.35 -6.70 9.99
CA ALA A 21 -6.27 -7.40 10.87
C ALA A 21 -5.57 -8.42 11.77
N ILE A 22 -4.59 -9.17 11.23
CA ILE A 22 -3.82 -10.16 12.00
C ILE A 22 -2.91 -9.45 13.02
N LEU A 23 -2.21 -8.39 12.62
CA LEU A 23 -1.25 -7.69 13.48
C LEU A 23 -1.92 -6.99 14.67
N ASN A 24 -3.13 -6.45 14.48
CA ASN A 24 -3.85 -5.74 15.54
C ASN A 24 -4.87 -6.63 16.27
N TRP A 25 -4.96 -7.92 15.93
CA TRP A 25 -5.96 -8.81 16.53
C TRP A 25 -5.73 -8.97 18.03
N GLY A 26 -6.61 -8.37 18.83
CA GLY A 26 -6.57 -8.44 20.30
C GLY A 26 -5.77 -7.31 20.97
N ASN A 27 -5.05 -6.46 20.23
CA ASN A 27 -4.38 -5.28 20.77
C ASN A 27 -4.47 -4.10 19.80
N TRP A 28 -5.66 -3.50 19.71
CA TRP A 28 -5.88 -2.30 18.93
C TRP A 28 -5.18 -1.11 19.60
N GLN A 29 -3.96 -0.81 19.15
CA GLN A 29 -3.21 0.37 19.60
C GLN A 29 -3.89 1.69 19.17
N TYR A 30 -3.38 2.80 19.71
CA TYR A 30 -3.89 4.14 19.44
C TYR A 30 -4.07 4.42 17.94
N THR A 31 -5.13 5.14 17.62
CA THR A 31 -5.91 5.09 16.37
C THR A 31 -5.25 5.55 15.05
N PRO A 32 -4.19 6.39 15.00
CA PRO A 32 -3.82 7.01 13.71
C PRO A 32 -2.96 6.14 12.77
N LEU A 33 -2.27 5.11 13.25
CA LEU A 33 -1.35 4.35 12.38
C LEU A 33 -2.06 3.30 11.52
N TRP A 34 -2.90 2.45 12.13
CA TRP A 34 -3.59 1.36 11.43
C TRP A 34 -4.74 1.85 10.51
N ILE A 35 -5.34 3.00 10.81
CA ILE A 35 -6.45 3.54 9.99
C ILE A 35 -5.97 3.96 8.59
N VAL A 36 -4.71 4.41 8.48
CA VAL A 36 -4.12 4.86 7.21
C VAL A 36 -4.00 3.69 6.24
N ASP A 37 -3.70 2.49 6.74
CA ASP A 37 -3.63 1.26 5.96
C ASP A 37 -5.01 0.90 5.38
N TYR A 38 -6.08 1.00 6.16
CA TYR A 38 -7.43 0.80 5.62
C TYR A 38 -7.86 1.88 4.60
N ILE A 39 -7.39 3.12 4.75
CA ILE A 39 -7.60 4.16 3.73
C ILE A 39 -6.94 3.76 2.41
N ILE A 40 -5.71 3.23 2.45
CA ILE A 40 -5.02 2.70 1.26
C ILE A 40 -5.84 1.57 0.62
N VAL A 41 -6.34 0.62 1.42
CA VAL A 41 -7.18 -0.50 0.95
C VAL A 41 -8.40 0.04 0.20
N ILE A 42 -9.16 0.94 0.82
CA ILE A 42 -10.38 1.50 0.22
C ILE A 42 -10.02 2.24 -1.07
N TRP A 43 -8.95 3.03 -1.08
CA TRP A 43 -8.56 3.80 -2.25
C TRP A 43 -8.12 2.90 -3.43
N LEU A 44 -7.36 1.84 -3.16
CA LEU A 44 -7.01 0.83 -4.16
C LEU A 44 -8.25 0.15 -4.73
N LEU A 45 -9.19 -0.29 -3.88
CA LEU A 45 -10.42 -0.92 -4.31
C LEU A 45 -11.31 0.02 -5.12
N LEU A 46 -11.42 1.30 -4.72
CA LEU A 46 -12.07 2.32 -5.52
C LEU A 46 -11.45 2.37 -6.92
N GLY A 47 -10.11 2.42 -7.01
CA GLY A 47 -9.40 2.42 -8.28
C GLY A 47 -9.66 1.17 -9.14
N VAL A 48 -9.82 0.00 -8.52
CA VAL A 48 -10.12 -1.27 -9.21
C VAL A 48 -11.53 -1.28 -9.81
N PHE A 49 -12.54 -0.92 -9.00
CA PHE A 49 -13.95 -1.02 -9.38
C PHE A 49 -14.48 0.19 -10.16
N HIS A 50 -13.79 1.34 -10.12
CA HIS A 50 -14.23 2.51 -10.86
C HIS A 50 -14.09 2.30 -12.38
N LYS A 51 -15.07 2.79 -13.15
CA LYS A 51 -15.15 2.54 -14.61
C LYS A 51 -14.34 3.54 -15.43
N THR A 52 -14.46 4.84 -15.13
CA THR A 52 -13.96 5.92 -15.99
C THR A 52 -12.63 6.50 -15.49
N LYS A 53 -12.57 6.86 -14.20
CA LYS A 53 -11.39 7.48 -13.56
C LYS A 53 -10.41 6.49 -12.89
N SER A 54 -10.53 5.18 -13.18
CA SER A 54 -9.67 4.13 -12.60
C SER A 54 -8.17 4.45 -12.72
N LYS A 55 -7.74 5.04 -13.85
CA LYS A 55 -6.35 5.43 -14.09
C LYS A 55 -5.82 6.42 -13.05
N ASN A 56 -6.54 7.52 -12.85
CA ASN A 56 -6.13 8.59 -11.95
C ASN A 56 -6.27 8.18 -10.48
N ILE A 57 -7.32 7.42 -10.15
CA ILE A 57 -7.57 6.95 -8.78
C ILE A 57 -6.46 5.99 -8.33
N LEU A 58 -6.10 5.00 -9.16
CA LEU A 58 -5.01 4.07 -8.83
C LEU A 58 -3.65 4.78 -8.79
N PHE A 59 -3.40 5.76 -9.66
CA PHE A 59 -2.17 6.55 -9.57
C PHE A 59 -2.07 7.26 -8.21
N GLY A 60 -3.15 7.93 -7.78
CA GLY A 60 -3.20 8.56 -6.46
C GLY A 60 -3.02 7.57 -5.30
N ALA A 61 -3.70 6.42 -5.37
CA ALA A 61 -3.59 5.37 -4.36
C ALA A 61 -2.16 4.81 -4.24
N TRP A 62 -1.48 4.56 -5.37
CA TRP A 62 -0.09 4.08 -5.37
C TRP A 62 0.90 5.13 -4.84
N CYS A 63 0.73 6.41 -5.20
CA CYS A 63 1.55 7.49 -4.65
C CYS A 63 1.36 7.62 -3.13
N PHE A 64 0.12 7.58 -2.66
CA PHE A 64 -0.19 7.65 -1.24
C PHE A 64 0.38 6.43 -0.48
N SER A 65 0.16 5.22 -0.99
CA SER A 65 0.69 3.99 -0.41
C SER A 65 2.22 4.01 -0.34
N PHE A 66 2.90 4.43 -1.40
CA PHE A 66 4.36 4.58 -1.39
C PHE A 66 4.84 5.55 -0.31
N GLY A 67 4.20 6.71 -0.19
CA GLY A 67 4.54 7.71 0.84
C GLY A 67 4.37 7.19 2.26
N VAL A 68 3.24 6.51 2.54
CA VAL A 68 2.97 5.92 3.86
C VAL A 68 3.97 4.81 4.18
N MET A 69 4.28 3.93 3.22
CA MET A 69 5.24 2.84 3.43
C MET A 69 6.67 3.34 3.59
N TYR A 70 7.03 4.45 2.94
CA TYR A 70 8.30 5.13 3.16
C TYR A 70 8.42 5.68 4.60
N MET A 71 7.35 6.28 5.12
CA MET A 71 7.30 6.71 6.53
C MET A 71 7.41 5.50 7.47
N ALA A 72 6.69 4.41 7.19
CA ALA A 72 6.75 3.19 7.98
C ALA A 72 8.17 2.59 8.00
N LEU A 73 8.89 2.63 6.88
CA LEU A 73 10.31 2.23 6.81
C LEU A 73 11.18 3.09 7.73
N GLY A 74 10.97 4.41 7.73
CA GLY A 74 11.68 5.33 8.61
C GLY A 74 11.46 5.03 10.09
N VAL A 75 10.20 4.81 10.49
CA VAL A 75 9.86 4.42 11.88
C VAL A 75 10.47 3.06 12.23
N SER A 76 10.39 2.07 11.35
CA SER A 76 10.94 0.73 11.60
C SER A 76 12.47 0.66 11.59
N THR A 77 13.16 1.72 11.16
CA THR A 77 14.63 1.80 11.17
C THR A 77 15.18 2.79 12.20
N ASP A 78 14.32 3.43 13.00
CA ASP A 78 14.75 4.34 14.05
C ASP A 78 15.46 3.56 15.17
N PRO A 79 16.75 3.83 15.45
CA PRO A 79 17.52 3.13 16.47
C PRO A 79 17.01 3.38 17.91
N LYS A 80 16.09 4.33 18.12
CA LYS A 80 15.51 4.65 19.44
C LYS A 80 14.32 3.76 19.81
N ASP A 81 13.74 3.01 18.87
CA ASP A 81 12.63 2.08 19.14
C ASP A 81 13.18 0.68 19.51
N VAL A 82 13.46 0.48 20.80
CA VAL A 82 14.11 -0.74 21.37
C VAL A 82 13.09 -1.86 21.64
N HIS A 83 11.99 -1.93 20.90
CA HIS A 83 11.00 -3.00 21.04
C HIS A 83 11.22 -4.09 19.97
N SER A 84 11.73 -5.24 20.43
CA SER A 84 11.77 -6.57 19.77
C SER A 84 12.40 -6.66 18.36
N VAL A 85 13.72 -6.86 18.33
CA VAL A 85 14.57 -7.13 17.15
C VAL A 85 14.03 -8.26 16.23
N ASP A 86 13.34 -9.27 16.76
CA ASP A 86 12.84 -10.42 15.97
C ASP A 86 11.53 -10.17 15.20
N GLN A 87 10.61 -9.37 15.74
CA GLN A 87 9.40 -8.96 14.99
C GLN A 87 9.71 -7.90 13.94
N ASN A 88 10.87 -7.25 14.04
CA ASN A 88 11.29 -6.16 13.17
C ASN A 88 11.66 -6.63 11.76
N VAL A 89 12.30 -7.80 11.62
CA VAL A 89 12.80 -8.28 10.32
C VAL A 89 11.66 -8.62 9.36
N ILE A 90 10.67 -9.38 9.81
CA ILE A 90 9.49 -9.75 8.98
C ILE A 90 8.72 -8.48 8.58
N LYS A 91 8.52 -7.56 9.52
CA LYS A 91 7.84 -6.28 9.26
C LYS A 91 8.59 -5.45 8.21
N LEU A 92 9.92 -5.39 8.29
CA LEU A 92 10.76 -4.71 7.29
C LEU A 92 10.65 -5.35 5.90
N TYR A 93 10.62 -6.68 5.81
CA TYR A 93 10.39 -7.36 4.52
C TYR A 93 9.00 -7.05 3.95
N LEU A 94 7.96 -7.01 4.77
CA LEU A 94 6.61 -6.64 4.34
C LEU A 94 6.53 -5.19 3.86
N ILE A 95 7.16 -4.25 4.58
CA ILE A 95 7.27 -2.85 4.17
C ILE A 95 8.02 -2.76 2.83
N GLY A 96 9.16 -3.44 2.69
CA GLY A 96 9.92 -3.47 1.45
C GLY A 96 9.11 -4.04 0.27
N LEU A 97 8.37 -5.13 0.50
CA LEU A 97 7.46 -5.69 -0.49
C LEU A 97 6.40 -4.67 -0.91
N LEU A 98 5.73 -4.02 0.03
CA LEU A 98 4.70 -3.02 -0.26
C LEU A 98 5.27 -1.79 -0.99
N ILE A 99 6.49 -1.36 -0.68
CA ILE A 99 7.19 -0.30 -1.42
C ILE A 99 7.41 -0.74 -2.88
N THR A 100 7.92 -1.96 -3.11
CA THR A 100 8.16 -2.46 -4.47
C THR A 100 6.86 -2.62 -5.26
N CYS A 101 5.81 -3.17 -4.65
CA CYS A 101 4.48 -3.26 -5.24
C CYS A 101 3.93 -1.87 -5.60
N SER A 102 4.12 -0.89 -4.72
CA SER A 102 3.67 0.49 -4.95
C SER A 102 4.43 1.16 -6.09
N LEU A 103 5.75 0.98 -6.18
CA LEU A 103 6.56 1.46 -7.30
C LEU A 103 6.12 0.83 -8.62
N VAL A 104 5.95 -0.48 -8.66
CA VAL A 104 5.49 -1.19 -9.86
C VAL A 104 4.09 -0.70 -10.27
N GLY A 105 3.17 -0.59 -9.31
CA GLY A 105 1.81 -0.05 -9.53
C GLY A 105 1.82 1.38 -10.05
N LEU A 106 2.70 2.23 -9.53
CA LEU A 106 2.88 3.61 -9.95
C LEU A 106 3.41 3.69 -11.39
N ILE A 107 4.46 2.92 -11.73
CA ILE A 107 5.00 2.85 -13.09
C ILE A 107 3.91 2.37 -14.07
N LEU A 108 3.17 1.31 -13.72
CA LEU A 108 2.06 0.80 -14.55
C LEU A 108 0.94 1.84 -14.73
N SER A 109 0.63 2.61 -13.69
CA SER A 109 -0.33 3.72 -13.77
C SER A 109 0.19 4.85 -14.66
N PHE A 110 1.45 5.25 -14.49
CA PHE A 110 2.10 6.30 -15.28
C PHE A 110 2.12 5.95 -16.77
N LEU A 111 2.54 4.73 -17.12
CA LEU A 111 2.49 4.22 -18.49
C LEU A 111 1.06 4.21 -19.05
N SER A 112 0.07 3.84 -18.23
CA SER A 112 -1.35 3.84 -18.64
C SER A 112 -1.95 5.24 -18.79
N LEU A 113 -1.40 6.26 -18.12
CA LEU A 113 -1.79 7.66 -18.24
C LEU A 113 -1.17 8.29 -19.49
N ASN A 114 0.11 8.01 -19.75
CA ASN A 114 0.83 8.50 -20.93
C ASN A 114 0.40 7.83 -22.23
N LYS A 115 -0.23 6.65 -22.17
CA LYS A 115 -0.95 6.07 -23.30
C LYS A 115 -2.23 6.87 -23.54
N LYS A 116 -2.07 8.04 -24.15
CA LYS A 116 -3.12 8.80 -24.84
C LYS A 116 -3.56 7.93 -26.01
N ASP A 117 -4.87 7.86 -26.22
CA ASP A 117 -5.48 7.07 -27.30
C ASP A 117 -4.86 7.47 -28.64
N ASN A 118 -4.12 6.54 -29.26
CA ASN A 118 -3.90 6.55 -30.71
C ASN A 118 -5.21 6.15 -31.38
#